data_AF-K9UY48-F1
#
_entry.id   AF-K9UY48-F1
#
_cell.length_a   1.000
_cell.length_b   1.000
_cell.length_c   1.000
_cell.angle_alpha   90.00
_cell.angle_beta   90.00
_cell.angle_gamma   90.00
#
_symmetry.space_group_name_H-M   'P 1'
#
loop_
_entity.id
_entity.type
_entity.pdbx_description
1 polymer ?
#
loop_
_entity_poly.entity_id
_entity_poly.type
_entity_poly.pdbx_seq_one_letter_code
_entity_poly.pdbx_strand_id
1 'polypeptide(L)'
;MIIFLITFYLLISILVFIEWLHFFFEDQDMSLHQRYFSGIILIIATFMWPIVIPFAYLELLKFHKRHKEVIDLLIEFPELKPINKSYQKQEIAD
;
A
#
# COMPACT_ATOMS: atom_id res chain seq x y z
N MET A 1 12.97 -22.53 22.60
CA MET A 1 13.21 -22.19 21.18
C MET A 1 11.89 -22.05 20.40
N ILE A 2 10.99 -23.05 20.42
CA ILE A 2 9.71 -22.99 19.67
C ILE A 2 8.78 -21.86 20.15
N ILE A 3 8.65 -21.64 21.47
CA ILE A 3 7.80 -20.56 22.01
C ILE A 3 8.29 -19.19 21.52
N PHE A 4 9.60 -18.96 21.51
CA PHE A 4 10.18 -17.72 20.99
C PHE A 4 9.83 -17.49 19.51
N LEU A 5 9.89 -18.53 18.68
CA LEU A 5 9.50 -18.45 17.27
C LEU A 5 8.02 -18.10 17.11
N ILE A 6 7.15 -18.71 17.91
CA ILE A 6 5.71 -18.42 17.90
C ILE A 6 5.45 -16.97 18.31
N THR A 7 6.06 -16.51 19.41
CA THR A 7 5.93 -15.13 19.88
C THR A 7 6.44 -14.14 18.83
N PHE A 8 7.59 -14.41 18.22
CA PHE A 8 8.14 -13.57 17.16
C PHE A 8 7.21 -13.51 15.94
N TYR A 9 6.71 -14.66 15.48
CA TYR A 9 5.77 -14.73 14.37
C TYR A 9 4.50 -13.93 14.66
N LEU A 10 3.93 -14.08 15.85
CA LEU A 10 2.75 -13.33 16.29
C LEU A 10 3.03 -11.83 16.37
N LEU A 11 4.19 -11.42 16.90
CA LEU A 11 4.56 -10.01 17.00
C LEU A 11 4.60 -9.35 15.62
N ILE A 12 5.29 -9.98 14.66
CA ILE A 12 5.36 -9.46 13.28
C ILE A 12 3.97 -9.45 12.64
N SER A 13 3.19 -10.53 12.81
CA SER A 13 1.83 -10.59 12.28
C SER A 13 0.94 -9.47 12.80
N ILE A 14 1.06 -9.11 14.09
CA ILE A 14 0.30 -8.00 14.70
C ILE A 14 0.75 -6.67 14.12
N LEU A 15 2.06 -6.42 14.01
CA LEU A 15 2.59 -5.18 13.46
C LEU A 15 2.11 -4.95 12.02
N VAL A 16 2.21 -5.99 11.19
CA VAL A 16 1.78 -5.96 9.79
C VAL A 16 0.25 -5.78 9.69
N PHE A 17 -0.52 -6.45 10.55
CA PHE A 17 -1.97 -6.29 10.60
C PHE A 17 -2.37 -4.86 10.96
N ILE A 18 -1.71 -4.23 11.95
CA ILE A 18 -1.99 -2.84 12.34
C ILE A 18 -1.73 -1.89 11.18
N GLU A 19 -0.61 -2.06 10.47
CA GLU A 19 -0.27 -1.23 9.32
C GLU A 19 -1.32 -1.34 8.21
N TRP A 20 -1.71 -2.56 7.84
CA TRP A 20 -2.73 -2.74 6.82
C TRP A 20 -4.12 -2.31 7.27
N LEU A 21 -4.44 -2.44 8.57
CA LEU A 21 -5.69 -1.96 9.13
C LEU A 21 -5.75 -0.42 9.07
N HIS A 22 -4.62 0.25 9.33
CA HIS A 22 -4.50 1.70 9.16
C HIS A 22 -4.80 2.11 7.71
N PHE A 23 -4.14 1.47 6.73
CA PHE A 23 -4.43 1.70 5.31
C PHE A 23 -5.90 1.45 4.96
N PHE A 24 -6.50 0.39 5.51
CA PHE A 24 -7.91 0.07 5.28
C PHE A 24 -8.88 1.12 5.85
N PHE A 25 -8.53 1.79 6.94
CA PHE A 25 -9.34 2.87 7.51
C PHE A 25 -9.10 4.23 6.84
N GLU A 26 -7.90 4.46 6.32
CA GLU A 26 -7.53 5.70 5.64
C GLU A 26 -8.21 5.83 4.26
N ASP A 27 -8.51 4.70 3.62
CA ASP A 27 -9.26 4.66 2.37
C ASP A 27 -10.78 4.86 2.58
N GLN A 28 -11.20 6.13 2.70
CA GLN A 28 -12.59 6.52 2.94
C GLN A 28 -13.47 6.50 1.68
N ASP A 29 -12.90 6.34 0.49
CA ASP A 29 -13.62 6.36 -0.80
C ASP A 29 -14.06 4.95 -1.27
N MET A 30 -14.04 3.95 -0.39
CA MET A 30 -14.46 2.60 -0.73
C MET A 30 -15.99 2.41 -0.65
N SER A 31 -16.57 1.85 -1.72
CA SER A 31 -17.94 1.34 -1.69
C SER A 31 -18.09 0.20 -0.67
N LEU A 32 -19.30 -0.02 -0.13
CA LEU A 32 -19.57 -1.06 0.88
C LEU A 32 -19.10 -2.46 0.43
N HIS A 33 -19.21 -2.76 -0.86
CA HIS A 33 -18.77 -4.03 -1.42
C HIS A 33 -17.25 -4.14 -1.42
N GLN A 34 -16.53 -3.13 -1.89
CA GLN A 34 -15.07 -3.10 -1.84
C GLN A 34 -14.54 -3.19 -0.42
N ARG A 35 -15.18 -2.52 0.53
CA ARG A 35 -14.81 -2.57 1.95
C ARG A 35 -14.89 -3.98 2.53
N TYR A 36 -15.90 -4.76 2.16
CA TYR A 36 -16.00 -6.17 2.55
C TYR A 36 -14.87 -7.02 1.95
N PHE A 37 -14.60 -6.88 0.65
CA PHE A 37 -13.53 -7.62 -0.02
C PHE A 37 -12.15 -7.25 0.55
N SER A 38 -11.86 -5.96 0.74
CA SER A 38 -10.63 -5.49 1.34
C SER A 38 -10.44 -6.01 2.77
N GLY A 39 -11.52 -6.11 3.56
CA GLY A 39 -11.47 -6.74 4.88
C GLY A 39 -11.12 -8.24 4.84
N ILE A 40 -11.65 -8.99 3.87
CA ILE A 40 -11.29 -10.41 3.68
C ILE A 40 -9.82 -10.53 3.27
N ILE A 41 -9.37 -9.69 2.34
CA ILE A 41 -7.98 -9.66 1.88
C ILE A 41 -7.04 -9.33 3.04
N LEU A 42 -7.41 -8.40 3.94
CA LEU A 42 -6.65 -8.06 5.14
C LEU A 42 -6.37 -9.29 6.01
N ILE A 43 -7.39 -10.11 6.25
CA ILE A 43 -7.29 -11.33 7.05
C ILE A 43 -6.39 -12.34 6.34
N ILE A 44 -6.65 -12.62 5.07
CA ILE A 44 -5.84 -13.56 4.26
C ILE A 44 -4.38 -13.12 4.22
N ALA A 45 -4.14 -11.83 3.99
CA ALA A 45 -2.81 -11.27 3.93
C ALA A 45 -2.06 -11.44 5.25
N THR A 46 -2.77 -11.36 6.38
CA THR A 46 -2.17 -11.49 7.72
C THR A 46 -1.74 -12.92 8.00
N PHE A 47 -2.53 -13.91 7.57
CA PHE A 47 -2.10 -15.31 7.65
C PHE A 47 -0.97 -15.63 6.67
N MET A 48 -0.98 -15.01 5.49
CA MET A 48 0.00 -15.24 4.43
C MET A 48 1.12 -14.19 4.40
N TRP A 49 1.37 -13.48 5.51
CA TRP A 49 2.36 -12.38 5.54
C TRP A 49 3.76 -12.78 5.06
N PRO A 50 4.28 -14.01 5.31
CA PRO A 50 5.61 -14.40 4.83
C PRO A 50 5.70 -14.47 3.30
N ILE A 51 4.57 -14.61 2.60
CA ILE A 51 4.48 -14.66 1.15
C ILE A 51 4.09 -13.28 0.62
N VAL A 52 3.07 -12.65 1.21
CA VAL A 52 2.53 -11.37 0.75
C VAL A 52 3.58 -10.26 0.78
N ILE A 53 4.40 -10.18 1.84
CA ILE A 53 5.42 -9.14 1.96
C ILE A 53 6.47 -9.23 0.82
N PRO A 54 7.09 -10.39 0.54
CA PRO A 54 7.99 -10.54 -0.60
C PRO A 54 7.35 -10.18 -1.95
N PHE A 55 6.10 -10.61 -2.18
CA PHE A 55 5.41 -10.32 -3.43
C PHE A 55 5.12 -8.83 -3.59
N ALA A 56 4.62 -8.17 -2.53
CA ALA A 56 4.40 -6.72 -2.51
C ALA A 56 5.71 -5.95 -2.76
N TYR A 57 6.81 -6.41 -2.15
CA TYR A 57 8.12 -5.81 -2.38
C TYR A 57 8.60 -5.99 -3.82
N LEU A 58 8.41 -7.17 -4.42
CA LEU A 58 8.77 -7.41 -5.82
C LEU A 58 7.95 -6.55 -6.77
N GLU A 59 6.67 -6.37 -6.51
CA GLU A 59 5.79 -5.52 -7.30
C GLU A 59 6.20 -4.05 -7.18
N LEU A 60 6.49 -3.58 -5.97
CA LEU A 60 7.04 -2.24 -5.74
C LEU A 60 8.39 -2.05 -6.44
N LEU A 61 9.26 -3.05 -6.42
CA LEU A 61 10.56 -3.00 -7.09
C LEU A 61 10.40 -2.95 -8.62
N LYS A 62 9.46 -3.72 -9.18
CA LYS A 62 9.13 -3.66 -10.61
C LYS A 62 8.58 -2.30 -10.99
N PHE A 63 7.68 -1.74 -10.19
CA PHE A 63 7.15 -0.40 -10.39
C PHE A 63 8.27 0.64 -10.35
N HIS A 64 9.13 0.59 -9.35
CA HIS A 64 10.25 1.51 -9.21
C HIS A 64 11.22 1.41 -10.40
N LYS A 65 11.53 0.20 -10.89
CA LYS A 65 12.36 0.01 -12.09
C LYS A 65 11.69 0.55 -13.36
N ARG A 66 10.38 0.35 -13.51
CA ARG A 66 9.63 0.80 -14.69
C ARG A 66 9.48 2.32 -14.75
N HIS A 67 9.33 2.96 -13.59
CA HIS A 67 9.13 4.41 -13.47
C HIS A 67 10.41 5.14 -13.06
N LYS A 68 11.56 4.47 -13.05
CA LYS A 68 12.85 5.05 -12.66
C LYS A 68 13.16 6.31 -13.45
N GLU A 69 12.91 6.31 -14.77
CA GLU A 69 13.14 7.48 -15.62
C GLU A 69 12.27 8.68 -15.21
N VAL A 70 10.99 8.46 -14.89
CA VAL A 70 10.09 9.54 -14.46
C VAL A 70 10.48 10.06 -13.08
N ILE A 71 10.85 9.17 -12.16
CA ILE A 71 11.28 9.54 -10.81
C ILE A 71 12.61 10.30 -10.84
N ASP A 72 13.59 9.84 -11.63
CA ASP A 72 14.87 10.52 -11.82
C ASP A 72 14.65 11.90 -12.44
N LEU A 73 13.78 12.02 -13.45
CA LEU A 73 13.41 13.32 -14.05
C LEU A 73 12.71 14.25 -13.06
N LEU A 74 11.88 13.73 -12.14
CA LEU A 74 11.23 14.53 -11.09
C LEU A 74 12.21 15.00 -10.01
N ILE A 75 13.24 14.21 -9.72
CA ILE A 75 14.32 14.58 -8.79
C ILE A 75 15.24 15.61 -9.43
N GLU A 76 15.55 15.46 -10.73
CA GLU A 76 16.40 16.36 -11.49
C GLU A 76 15.70 17.69 -11.85
N PHE A 77 14.39 17.66 -12.08
CA PHE A 77 13.55 18.84 -12.35
C PHE A 77 12.41 18.96 -11.33
N PRO A 78 12.65 19.56 -10.15
CA PRO A 78 11.62 19.73 -9.12
C PRO A 78 10.41 20.56 -9.58
N GLU A 79 10.55 21.33 -10.65
CA GLU A 79 9.49 22.12 -11.31
C GLU A 79 8.44 21.25 -12.04
N LEU A 80 8.73 19.96 -12.32
CA LEU A 80 7.82 19.02 -13.01
C LEU A 80 6.89 18.25 -12.06
N LYS A 81 6.89 18.56 -10.75
CA LYS A 81 5.98 17.94 -9.77
C LYS A 81 4.56 17.94 -10.34
N PRO A 82 3.92 16.77 -10.55
CA PRO A 82 2.67 16.70 -11.29
C PRO A 82 1.61 17.55 -10.61
N ILE A 83 1.20 18.59 -11.33
CA ILE A 83 0.11 19.51 -11.01
C ILE A 83 -1.21 18.74 -11.21
N ASN A 84 -1.42 17.59 -10.56
CA ASN A 84 -2.64 16.77 -10.72
C ASN A 84 -3.51 16.76 -9.46
N LYS A 85 -3.72 17.93 -8.88
CA LYS A 85 -4.85 18.15 -7.94
C LYS A 85 -5.64 19.42 -8.23
N SER A 86 -5.09 20.37 -9.00
CA SER A 86 -5.77 21.64 -9.31
C SER A 86 -6.73 21.53 -10.50
N TYR A 87 -6.41 20.73 -11.52
CA TYR A 87 -7.26 20.61 -12.71
C TYR A 87 -8.55 19.81 -12.47
N GLN A 88 -8.49 18.77 -11.63
CA GLN A 88 -9.68 17.95 -11.34
C GLN A 88 -10.75 18.70 -10.53
N LYS A 89 -10.39 19.77 -9.81
CA LYS A 89 -11.36 20.62 -9.09
C LYS A 89 -12.05 21.64 -10.01
N GLN A 90 -11.46 21.94 -11.16
CA GLN A 90 -11.94 22.99 -12.05
C GLN A 90 -12.99 22.48 -13.04
N GLU A 91 -12.95 21.19 -13.40
CA GLU A 91 -13.94 20.55 -14.29
C GLU A 91 -15.24 20.13 -13.59
N ILE A 92 -15.30 20.16 -12.25
CA ILE A 92 -16.50 19.81 -11.46
C ILE A 92 -17.31 21.07 -11.08
N ALA A 93 -16.84 22.27 -11.43
CA ALA A 93 -17.45 23.54 -11.07
C ALA A 93 -18.00 24.36 -12.27
N ASP A 94 -17.86 23.83 -13.50
CA ASP A 94 -18.50 24.35 -14.72
C ASP A 94 -19.60 23.38 -15.19
#